data_AF-A0A3E2TN84-F1
#
_entry.id   AF-A0A3E2TN84-F1
#
_cell.length_a   1.000
_cell.length_b   1.000
_cell.length_c   1.000
_cell.angle_alpha   90.00
_cell.angle_beta   90.00
_cell.angle_gamma   90.00
#
_symmetry.space_group_name_H-M   'P 1'
#
loop_
_entity.id
_entity.type
_entity.pdbx_description
1 polymer ?
#
loop_
_entity_poly.entity_id
_entity_poly.type
_entity_poly.pdbx_seq_one_letter_code
_entity_poly.pdbx_strand_id
1 'polypeptide(L)'
;MDHTKMPMSEVLTPDEKLVADFIKTRTKKVLDDIQRLSKEQNADISEWAESFAYLARTYGRDSDETFKWFKYYFREGMIPANVALPLVMQVYLDSSVDGGFVNTFAKAFKQEPEDVRNQRIEDMKQELAEYIDSDGNLTVYRGSFERPFGREDDASRVIEKGFAFSLDREVAKNYATCWFPETAKIYEVKAPLSDVAWYSNYDEEKTVILLPQNKGGQWTVASEEVVPSSEYGSDSEKAVAVQAYASTFKRK
;
A
#
# COMPACT_ATOMS: atom_id res chain seq x y z
N MET A 1 39.80 8.01 -2.87
CA MET A 1 39.38 7.07 -3.93
C MET A 1 38.13 6.41 -3.38
N ASP A 2 36.93 6.56 -3.91
CA ASP A 2 36.53 6.75 -5.30
C ASP A 2 35.38 7.77 -5.36
N HIS A 3 35.53 8.78 -6.20
CA HIS A 3 34.43 9.70 -6.52
C HIS A 3 33.60 9.01 -7.60
N THR A 4 32.45 8.45 -7.23
CA THR A 4 31.44 7.99 -8.18
C THR A 4 30.95 9.18 -8.99
N LYS A 5 31.68 9.47 -10.07
CA LYS A 5 31.26 10.37 -11.15
C LYS A 5 29.97 9.79 -11.72
N MET A 6 28.86 10.48 -11.51
CA MET A 6 27.67 10.26 -12.32
C MET A 6 28.03 10.48 -13.79
N PRO A 7 27.64 9.57 -14.71
CA PRO A 7 27.87 9.77 -16.13
C PRO A 7 27.20 11.06 -16.60
N MET A 8 27.92 11.86 -17.39
CA MET A 8 27.41 13.12 -17.94
C MET A 8 26.44 12.88 -19.09
N SER A 9 25.39 13.72 -19.09
CA SER A 9 24.41 14.03 -20.14
C SER A 9 23.33 13.00 -20.46
N GLU A 10 22.47 12.73 -19.47
CA GLU A 10 21.03 12.66 -19.73
C GLU A 10 20.39 13.90 -19.09
N VAL A 11 19.52 14.58 -19.84
CA VAL A 11 18.72 15.68 -19.28
C VAL A 11 17.79 15.02 -18.27
N LEU A 12 18.11 15.16 -16.98
CA LEU A 12 17.23 14.73 -15.90
C LEU A 12 15.84 15.29 -16.16
N THR A 13 14.83 14.43 -16.09
CA THR A 13 13.44 14.89 -16.09
C THR A 13 13.25 15.92 -14.97
N PRO A 14 12.30 16.87 -15.10
CA PRO A 14 12.04 17.85 -14.04
C PRO A 14 11.84 17.20 -12.66
N ASP A 15 11.23 16.02 -12.62
CA ASP A 15 11.06 15.19 -11.42
C ASP A 15 12.39 14.68 -10.85
N GLU A 16 13.27 14.14 -11.69
CA GLU A 16 14.59 13.66 -11.27
C GLU A 16 15.50 14.80 -10.80
N LYS A 17 15.37 15.99 -11.41
CA LYS A 17 16.11 17.19 -11.00
C LYS A 17 15.64 17.71 -9.64
N LEU A 18 14.33 17.74 -9.41
CA LEU A 18 13.73 18.07 -8.11
C LEU A 18 14.21 17.11 -7.01
N VAL A 19 14.18 15.81 -7.29
CA VAL A 19 14.68 14.78 -6.37
C VAL A 19 16.18 14.97 -6.12
N ALA A 20 17.00 15.22 -7.15
CA ALA A 20 18.44 15.43 -7.00
C ALA A 20 18.80 16.68 -6.17
N ASP A 21 18.10 17.80 -6.39
CA ASP A 21 18.35 19.05 -5.63
C ASP A 21 17.86 18.93 -4.18
N PHE A 22 16.76 18.21 -3.95
CA PHE A 22 16.28 17.87 -2.61
C PHE A 22 17.26 16.98 -1.86
N ILE A 23 17.74 15.89 -2.48
CA ILE A 23 18.73 14.98 -1.89
C ILE A 23 19.99 15.73 -1.48
N LYS A 24 20.48 16.63 -2.32
CA LYS A 24 21.71 17.40 -2.04
C LYS A 24 21.58 18.33 -0.83
N THR A 25 20.39 18.88 -0.57
CA THR A 25 20.24 20.00 0.37
C THR A 25 19.49 19.66 1.66
N ARG A 26 18.62 18.64 1.65
CA ARG A 26 17.68 18.39 2.76
C ARG A 26 17.76 17.00 3.40
N THR A 27 18.46 16.05 2.77
CA THR A 27 18.54 14.64 3.23
C THR A 27 18.86 14.48 4.71
N LYS A 28 19.92 15.14 5.19
CA LYS A 28 20.32 15.01 6.59
C LYS A 28 19.18 15.41 7.54
N LYS A 29 18.55 16.56 7.28
CA LYS A 29 17.49 17.09 8.15
C LYS A 29 16.24 16.22 8.13
N VAL A 30 15.87 15.69 6.95
CA VAL A 30 14.75 14.74 6.82
C VAL A 30 15.01 13.48 7.63
N LEU A 31 16.20 12.90 7.51
CA LEU A 31 16.57 11.68 8.26
C LEU A 31 16.62 11.92 9.77
N ASP A 32 17.14 13.07 10.20
CA ASP A 32 17.17 13.47 11.61
C ASP A 32 15.73 13.58 12.16
N ASP A 33 14.80 14.17 11.40
CA ASP A 33 13.39 14.27 11.81
C ASP A 33 12.67 12.91 11.80
N ILE A 34 12.96 12.05 10.83
CA ILE A 34 12.42 10.67 10.81
C ILE A 34 12.90 9.90 12.04
N GLN A 35 14.19 10.03 12.41
CA GLN A 35 14.74 9.42 13.62
C GLN A 35 14.13 10.00 14.90
N ARG A 36 13.84 11.30 14.92
CA ARG A 36 13.17 11.95 16.06
C ARG A 36 11.74 11.42 16.20
N LEU A 37 10.95 11.47 15.14
CA LEU A 37 9.57 10.98 15.10
C LEU A 37 9.49 9.48 15.46
N SER A 38 10.47 8.69 15.01
CA SER A 38 10.59 7.28 15.37
C SER A 38 10.65 7.02 16.88
N LYS A 39 11.30 7.92 17.64
CA LYS A 39 11.41 7.79 19.09
C LYS A 39 10.16 8.27 19.81
N GLU A 40 9.38 9.13 19.16
CA GLU A 40 8.16 9.73 19.72
C GLU A 40 6.95 8.79 19.55
N GLN A 41 6.79 8.17 18.36
CA GLN A 41 5.59 7.40 17.99
C GLN A 41 5.67 5.89 18.25
N ASN A 42 6.71 5.42 18.94
CA ASN A 42 6.92 4.02 19.32
C ASN A 42 6.68 2.94 18.23
N ALA A 43 6.81 3.32 16.94
CA ALA A 43 6.52 2.52 15.74
C ALA A 43 5.03 2.16 15.48
N ASP A 44 4.06 2.75 16.18
CA ASP A 44 2.63 2.54 15.91
C ASP A 44 2.20 3.24 14.61
N ILE A 45 1.84 2.47 13.58
CA ILE A 45 1.40 2.93 12.24
C ILE A 45 0.26 3.96 12.34
N SER A 46 -0.66 3.82 13.29
CA SER A 46 -1.81 4.72 13.44
C SER A 46 -1.40 6.15 13.80
N GLU A 47 -0.26 6.34 14.47
CA GLU A 47 0.27 7.63 14.90
C GLU A 47 1.18 8.29 13.82
N TRP A 48 1.44 7.60 12.71
CA TRP A 48 2.30 8.13 11.64
C TRP A 48 1.63 9.13 10.71
N ALA A 49 0.30 9.22 10.69
CA ALA A 49 -0.41 10.16 9.82
C ALA A 49 0.01 11.62 10.08
N GLU A 50 0.05 12.05 11.34
CA GLU A 50 0.48 13.40 11.70
C GLU A 50 1.97 13.62 11.43
N SER A 51 2.78 12.59 11.68
CA SER A 51 4.23 12.59 11.46
C SER A 51 4.55 12.72 9.96
N PHE A 52 3.81 12.03 9.10
CA PHE A 52 3.94 12.15 7.65
C PHE A 52 3.43 13.50 7.15
N ALA A 53 2.29 13.98 7.66
CA ALA A 53 1.80 15.33 7.33
C ALA A 53 2.81 16.42 7.75
N TYR A 54 3.49 16.25 8.89
CA TYR A 54 4.60 17.13 9.30
C TYR A 54 5.76 17.07 8.31
N LEU A 55 6.21 15.88 7.92
CA LEU A 55 7.29 15.71 6.94
C LEU A 55 6.90 16.33 5.59
N ALA A 56 5.66 16.10 5.14
CA ALA A 56 5.13 16.66 3.90
C ALA A 56 5.11 18.19 3.93
N ARG A 57 4.58 18.80 5.00
CA ARG A 57 4.55 20.27 5.16
C ARG A 57 5.93 20.89 5.30
N THR A 58 6.87 20.19 5.93
CA THR A 58 8.20 20.72 6.25
C THR A 58 9.14 20.61 5.06
N TYR A 59 9.04 19.53 4.30
CA TYR A 59 10.01 19.17 3.27
C TYR A 59 9.46 19.22 1.86
N GLY A 60 8.16 18.97 1.69
CA GLY A 60 7.48 19.02 0.40
C GLY A 60 6.69 20.29 0.23
N ARG A 61 6.51 20.67 -1.04
CA ARG A 61 5.50 21.69 -1.35
C ARG A 61 4.10 21.08 -1.32
N ASP A 62 3.99 19.78 -1.64
CA ASP A 62 2.76 18.97 -1.59
C ASP A 62 3.06 17.47 -1.27
N SER A 63 2.00 16.67 -1.14
CA SER A 63 2.06 15.22 -0.82
C SER A 63 2.76 14.39 -1.91
N ASP A 64 2.61 14.77 -3.18
CA ASP A 64 3.18 14.03 -4.32
C ASP A 64 4.69 14.21 -4.42
N GLU A 65 5.21 15.43 -4.21
CA GLU A 65 6.64 15.65 -4.05
C GLU A 65 7.16 14.83 -2.86
N THR A 66 6.41 14.81 -1.75
CA THR A 66 6.77 14.07 -0.52
C THR A 66 6.98 12.59 -0.74
N PHE A 67 6.09 11.99 -1.51
CA PHE A 67 6.22 10.60 -1.86
C PHE A 67 7.47 10.31 -2.71
N LYS A 68 7.83 11.19 -3.66
CA LYS A 68 8.96 10.97 -4.58
C LYS A 68 10.31 10.82 -3.87
N TRP A 69 10.64 11.71 -2.93
CA TRP A 69 11.91 11.60 -2.19
C TRP A 69 11.83 10.59 -1.04
N PHE A 70 10.65 10.36 -0.44
CA PHE A 70 10.49 9.25 0.49
C PHE A 70 10.81 7.90 -0.17
N LYS A 71 10.27 7.66 -1.36
CA LYS A 71 10.57 6.49 -2.19
C LYS A 71 12.07 6.36 -2.48
N TYR A 72 12.76 7.48 -2.73
CA TYR A 72 14.21 7.49 -2.90
C TYR A 72 14.93 7.05 -1.63
N TYR A 73 14.69 7.69 -0.48
CA TYR A 73 15.37 7.33 0.78
C TYR A 73 15.11 5.91 1.21
N PHE A 74 13.88 5.43 0.99
CA PHE A 74 13.53 4.05 1.22
C PHE A 74 14.33 3.11 0.31
N ARG A 75 14.38 3.39 -1.00
CA ARG A 75 15.11 2.55 -1.97
C ARG A 75 16.60 2.47 -1.64
N GLU A 76 17.19 3.57 -1.19
CA GLU A 76 18.61 3.65 -0.81
C GLU A 76 18.89 3.10 0.60
N GLY A 77 17.88 2.57 1.31
CA GLY A 77 18.06 1.98 2.65
C GLY A 77 18.40 3.00 3.74
N MET A 78 18.02 4.26 3.55
CA MET A 78 18.36 5.36 4.46
C MET A 78 17.34 5.52 5.60
N ILE A 79 16.17 4.90 5.48
CA ILE A 79 15.10 4.92 6.49
C ILE A 79 15.37 3.82 7.53
N PRO A 80 15.31 4.13 8.84
CA PRO A 80 15.44 3.12 9.88
C PRO A 80 14.38 2.02 9.77
N ALA A 81 14.78 0.77 9.96
CA ALA A 81 13.93 -0.39 9.70
C ALA A 81 12.66 -0.45 10.57
N ASN A 82 12.73 0.03 11.81
CA ASN A 82 11.61 0.08 12.74
C ASN A 82 10.49 1.07 12.33
N VAL A 83 10.76 1.98 11.39
CA VAL A 83 9.76 2.95 10.91
C VAL A 83 9.49 2.84 9.41
N ALA A 84 10.24 1.99 8.73
CA ALA A 84 10.17 1.77 7.30
C ALA A 84 8.77 1.29 6.88
N LEU A 85 8.22 0.28 7.56
CA LEU A 85 6.89 -0.25 7.26
C LEU A 85 5.76 0.77 7.55
N PRO A 86 5.69 1.39 8.75
CA PRO A 86 4.70 2.44 9.02
C PRO A 86 4.68 3.56 7.97
N LEU A 87 5.85 4.07 7.60
CA LEU A 87 5.94 5.17 6.63
C LEU A 87 5.53 4.75 5.21
N VAL A 88 5.89 3.53 4.78
CA VAL A 88 5.45 3.01 3.48
C VAL A 88 3.94 2.79 3.46
N MET A 89 3.34 2.37 4.58
CA MET A 89 1.89 2.27 4.69
C MET A 89 1.20 3.62 4.63
N GLN A 90 1.71 4.64 5.32
CA GLN A 90 1.13 5.99 5.26
C GLN A 90 1.15 6.57 3.84
N VAL A 91 2.24 6.32 3.11
CA VAL A 91 2.36 6.67 1.70
C VAL A 91 1.28 6.02 0.83
N TYR A 92 0.93 4.77 1.10
CA TYR A 92 -0.14 4.08 0.38
C TYR A 92 -1.51 4.71 0.63
N LEU A 93 -1.75 5.20 1.85
CA LEU A 93 -3.00 5.83 2.23
C LEU A 93 -3.15 7.24 1.65
N ASP A 94 -2.05 8.01 1.58
CA ASP A 94 -2.09 9.42 1.20
C ASP A 94 -1.81 9.70 -0.28
N SER A 95 -1.39 8.72 -1.07
CA SER A 95 -0.89 8.97 -2.43
C SER A 95 -1.24 7.88 -3.43
N SER A 96 -1.32 8.27 -4.71
CA SER A 96 -1.39 7.32 -5.81
C SER A 96 -0.03 6.62 -5.97
N VAL A 97 -0.01 5.33 -5.68
CA VAL A 97 1.21 4.52 -5.73
C VAL A 97 1.39 3.83 -7.09
N ASP A 98 2.63 3.83 -7.60
CA ASP A 98 2.96 3.10 -8.83
C ASP A 98 3.27 1.61 -8.59
N GLY A 99 3.44 0.84 -9.67
CA GLY A 99 3.75 -0.59 -9.58
C GLY A 99 5.05 -0.95 -8.85
N GLY A 100 5.94 0.03 -8.59
CA GLY A 100 7.15 -0.17 -7.80
C GLY A 100 6.87 -0.26 -6.29
N PHE A 101 5.71 0.22 -5.83
CA PHE A 101 5.33 0.27 -4.43
C PHE A 101 5.38 -1.08 -3.73
N VAL A 102 4.79 -2.12 -4.33
CA VAL A 102 4.70 -3.45 -3.70
C VAL A 102 6.08 -4.03 -3.39
N ASN A 103 7.09 -3.71 -4.22
CA ASN A 103 8.48 -4.13 -3.94
C ASN A 103 9.08 -3.37 -2.75
N THR A 104 8.81 -2.08 -2.64
CA THR A 104 9.22 -1.22 -1.51
C THR A 104 8.56 -1.71 -0.23
N PHE A 105 7.23 -1.89 -0.25
CA PHE A 105 6.45 -2.46 0.86
C PHE A 105 7.00 -3.80 1.32
N ALA A 106 7.18 -4.77 0.40
CA ALA A 106 7.68 -6.08 0.77
C ALA A 106 9.09 -6.05 1.38
N LYS A 107 9.95 -5.12 0.96
CA LYS A 107 11.25 -4.90 1.58
C LYS A 107 11.11 -4.33 2.99
N ALA A 108 10.24 -3.34 3.18
CA ALA A 108 9.99 -2.69 4.47
C ALA A 108 9.54 -3.71 5.49
N PHE A 109 8.54 -4.49 5.10
CA PHE A 109 7.94 -5.54 5.90
C PHE A 109 8.96 -6.58 6.36
N LYS A 110 9.84 -7.02 5.46
CA LYS A 110 10.87 -8.04 5.78
C LYS A 110 12.02 -7.51 6.63
N GLN A 111 12.24 -6.20 6.63
CA GLN A 111 13.30 -5.56 7.41
C GLN A 111 12.83 -5.18 8.82
N GLU A 112 11.54 -5.25 9.10
CA GLU A 112 10.97 -4.93 10.40
C GLU A 112 11.69 -5.72 11.51
N PRO A 113 12.25 -5.03 12.52
CA PRO A 113 12.90 -5.67 13.66
C PRO A 113 11.96 -6.65 14.36
N GLU A 114 12.50 -7.73 14.90
CA GLU A 114 11.71 -8.82 15.47
C GLU A 114 10.85 -8.38 16.66
N ASP A 115 11.37 -7.53 17.53
CA ASP A 115 10.64 -6.94 18.65
C ASP A 115 9.46 -6.10 18.19
N VAL A 116 9.66 -5.25 17.18
CA VAL A 116 8.61 -4.43 16.56
C VAL A 116 7.54 -5.31 15.90
N ARG A 117 7.97 -6.31 15.12
CA ARG A 117 7.07 -7.28 14.47
C ARG A 117 6.21 -8.03 15.48
N ASN A 118 6.83 -8.52 16.55
CA ASN A 118 6.12 -9.30 17.58
C ASN A 118 5.09 -8.42 18.30
N GLN A 119 5.42 -7.16 18.59
CA GLN A 119 4.46 -6.21 19.15
C GLN A 119 3.28 -5.98 18.21
N ARG A 120 3.54 -5.68 16.92
CA ARG A 120 2.50 -5.51 15.91
C ARG A 120 1.57 -6.73 15.81
N ILE A 121 2.11 -7.95 15.88
CA ILE A 121 1.31 -9.18 15.85
C ILE A 121 0.40 -9.28 17.07
N GLU A 122 0.91 -8.98 18.27
CA GLU A 122 0.09 -9.00 19.50
C GLU A 122 -1.00 -7.92 19.48
N ASP A 123 -0.70 -6.73 18.97
CA ASP A 123 -1.70 -5.66 18.82
C ASP A 123 -2.81 -6.08 17.84
N MET A 124 -2.44 -6.61 16.67
CA MET A 124 -3.39 -7.13 15.67
C MET A 124 -4.22 -8.29 16.22
N LYS A 125 -3.62 -9.16 17.04
CA LYS A 125 -4.33 -10.27 17.67
C LYS A 125 -5.42 -9.79 18.62
N GLN A 126 -5.18 -8.70 19.34
CA GLN A 126 -6.18 -8.08 20.22
C GLN A 126 -7.27 -7.40 19.42
N GLU A 127 -6.89 -6.58 18.43
CA GLU A 127 -7.83 -5.79 17.63
C GLU A 127 -8.73 -6.65 16.73
N LEU A 128 -8.18 -7.76 16.19
CA LEU A 128 -8.87 -8.64 15.24
C LEU A 128 -9.37 -9.95 15.86
N ALA A 129 -9.45 -10.02 17.20
CA ALA A 129 -9.77 -11.25 17.93
C ALA A 129 -11.04 -11.98 17.42
N GLU A 130 -12.06 -11.22 17.00
CA GLU A 130 -13.34 -11.77 16.50
C GLU A 130 -13.24 -12.39 15.10
N TYR A 131 -12.19 -12.08 14.33
CA TYR A 131 -11.98 -12.52 12.95
C TYR A 131 -10.93 -13.64 12.82
N ILE A 132 -10.29 -13.99 13.94
CA ILE A 132 -9.26 -15.03 14.00
C ILE A 132 -9.93 -16.39 14.20
N ASP A 133 -9.62 -17.35 13.34
CA ASP A 133 -10.13 -18.71 13.44
C ASP A 133 -9.37 -19.56 14.47
N SER A 134 -9.83 -20.80 14.68
CA SER A 134 -9.24 -21.73 15.64
C SER A 134 -7.77 -22.07 15.36
N ASP A 135 -7.32 -21.90 14.12
CA ASP A 135 -5.94 -22.17 13.70
C ASP A 135 -5.05 -20.92 13.84
N GLY A 136 -5.61 -19.81 14.32
CA GLY A 136 -4.89 -18.55 14.51
C GLY A 136 -4.77 -17.71 13.24
N ASN A 137 -5.55 -18.02 12.20
CA ASN A 137 -5.53 -17.27 10.95
C ASN A 137 -6.66 -16.25 10.89
N LEU A 138 -6.37 -15.11 10.29
CA LEU A 138 -7.35 -14.11 9.93
C LEU A 138 -8.06 -14.55 8.63
N THR A 139 -9.40 -14.50 8.63
CA THR A 139 -10.18 -14.69 7.40
C THR A 139 -10.42 -13.35 6.74
N VAL A 140 -9.93 -13.18 5.52
CA VAL A 140 -10.10 -11.94 4.74
C VAL A 140 -10.57 -12.25 3.33
N TYR A 141 -11.14 -11.24 2.68
CA TYR A 141 -11.73 -11.33 1.36
C TYR A 141 -11.05 -10.38 0.39
N ARG A 142 -10.91 -10.80 -0.88
CA ARG A 142 -10.46 -9.92 -1.96
C ARG A 142 -11.33 -10.05 -3.18
N GLY A 143 -11.82 -8.90 -3.64
CA GLY A 143 -12.42 -8.75 -4.95
C GLY A 143 -11.36 -8.71 -6.02
N SER A 144 -11.59 -9.43 -7.10
CA SER A 144 -10.74 -9.47 -8.29
C SER A 144 -11.60 -9.32 -9.51
N PHE A 145 -11.06 -8.67 -10.54
CA PHE A 145 -11.80 -8.47 -11.77
C PHE A 145 -10.90 -8.43 -12.99
N GLU A 146 -11.45 -8.86 -14.13
CA GLU A 146 -10.83 -8.73 -15.44
C GLU A 146 -11.51 -7.62 -16.23
N ARG A 147 -10.74 -6.61 -16.63
CA ARG A 147 -11.24 -5.56 -17.54
C ARG A 147 -11.16 -6.01 -19.00
N PRO A 148 -12.09 -5.56 -19.87
CA PRO A 148 -12.06 -5.87 -21.31
C PRO A 148 -10.76 -5.49 -22.04
N PHE A 149 -10.06 -4.46 -21.54
CA PHE A 149 -8.80 -3.98 -22.09
C PHE A 149 -7.65 -4.02 -21.07
N GLY A 150 -7.78 -4.86 -20.04
CA GLY A 150 -6.76 -5.02 -19.00
C GLY A 150 -5.55 -5.83 -19.46
N ARG A 151 -4.40 -5.61 -18.82
CA ARG A 151 -3.22 -6.47 -19.01
C ARG A 151 -3.43 -7.81 -18.29
N GLU A 152 -2.96 -8.89 -18.89
CA GLU A 152 -3.07 -10.23 -18.29
C GLU A 152 -2.36 -10.36 -16.94
N ASP A 153 -1.29 -9.59 -16.73
CA ASP A 153 -0.45 -9.66 -15.54
C ASP A 153 -0.81 -8.65 -14.43
N ASP A 154 -1.97 -8.00 -14.55
CA ASP A 154 -2.44 -7.00 -13.59
C ASP A 154 -2.65 -7.61 -12.18
N ALA A 155 -2.29 -6.87 -11.13
CA ALA A 155 -2.48 -7.28 -9.74
C ALA A 155 -3.96 -7.40 -9.33
N SER A 156 -4.88 -6.84 -10.13
CA SER A 156 -6.32 -7.05 -10.01
C SER A 156 -6.77 -8.44 -10.49
N ARG A 157 -5.95 -9.15 -11.28
CA ARG A 157 -6.25 -10.49 -11.84
C ARG A 157 -5.50 -11.62 -11.12
N VAL A 158 -4.27 -11.35 -10.69
CA VAL A 158 -3.37 -12.35 -10.10
C VAL A 158 -3.44 -12.26 -8.57
N ILE A 159 -4.11 -13.21 -7.92
CA ILE A 159 -4.36 -13.20 -6.47
C ILE A 159 -3.04 -13.15 -5.68
N GLU A 160 -1.99 -13.83 -6.14
CA GLU A 160 -0.68 -13.89 -5.49
C GLU A 160 0.06 -12.55 -5.47
N LYS A 161 -0.35 -11.60 -6.33
CA LYS A 161 0.11 -10.20 -6.35
C LYS A 161 -0.75 -9.29 -5.45
N GLY A 162 -1.90 -9.76 -4.99
CA GLY A 162 -2.81 -9.03 -4.13
C GLY A 162 -2.20 -8.74 -2.77
N PHE A 163 -2.41 -7.52 -2.28
CA PHE A 163 -1.93 -7.08 -0.98
C PHE A 163 -3.00 -6.35 -0.16
N ALA A 164 -4.08 -5.86 -0.79
CA ALA A 164 -5.22 -5.26 -0.09
C ALA A 164 -6.41 -6.22 -0.07
N PHE A 165 -6.96 -6.42 1.11
CA PHE A 165 -8.07 -7.32 1.43
C PHE A 165 -9.05 -6.59 2.34
N SER A 166 -10.23 -7.17 2.57
CA SER A 166 -11.22 -6.66 3.53
C SER A 166 -11.66 -7.79 4.46
N LEU A 167 -12.03 -7.46 5.70
CA LEU A 167 -12.75 -8.41 6.58
C LEU A 167 -14.21 -8.60 6.16
N ASP A 168 -14.72 -7.74 5.26
CA ASP A 168 -16.09 -7.78 4.77
C ASP A 168 -16.14 -8.32 3.34
N ARG A 169 -16.80 -9.46 3.18
CA ARG A 169 -17.00 -10.12 1.87
C ARG A 169 -17.77 -9.23 0.90
N GLU A 170 -18.76 -8.46 1.37
CA GLU A 170 -19.57 -7.61 0.49
C GLU A 170 -18.78 -6.39 0.03
N VAL A 171 -17.89 -5.83 0.86
CA VAL A 171 -16.95 -4.79 0.41
C VAL A 171 -16.03 -5.33 -0.69
N ALA A 172 -15.47 -6.53 -0.50
CA ALA A 172 -14.68 -7.20 -1.52
C ALA A 172 -15.48 -7.46 -2.81
N LYS A 173 -16.75 -7.87 -2.71
CA LYS A 173 -17.64 -8.06 -3.86
C LYS A 173 -17.88 -6.75 -4.61
N ASN A 174 -18.24 -5.69 -3.89
CA ASN A 174 -18.48 -4.37 -4.48
C ASN A 174 -17.26 -3.85 -5.25
N TYR A 175 -16.05 -4.09 -4.72
CA TYR A 175 -14.82 -3.79 -5.43
C TYR A 175 -14.65 -4.62 -6.72
N ALA A 176 -14.98 -5.91 -6.68
CA ALA A 176 -14.89 -6.80 -7.85
C ALA A 176 -15.86 -6.39 -8.97
N THR A 177 -17.00 -5.80 -8.64
CA THR A 177 -18.09 -5.54 -9.59
C THR A 177 -18.20 -4.09 -10.07
N CYS A 178 -17.49 -3.13 -9.47
CA CYS A 178 -17.69 -1.70 -9.70
C CYS A 178 -17.08 -1.12 -11.01
N TRP A 179 -16.51 -1.95 -11.89
CA TRP A 179 -15.78 -1.48 -13.10
C TRP A 179 -16.12 -2.20 -14.41
N PHE A 180 -17.33 -2.71 -14.55
CA PHE A 180 -17.79 -3.44 -15.77
C PHE A 180 -16.82 -4.55 -16.17
N PRO A 181 -16.55 -5.48 -15.25
CA PRO A 181 -15.60 -6.52 -15.54
C PRO A 181 -16.18 -7.53 -16.52
N GLU A 182 -15.32 -8.18 -17.30
CA GLU A 182 -15.70 -9.38 -18.06
C GLU A 182 -15.95 -10.53 -17.07
N THR A 183 -15.07 -10.65 -16.09
CA THR A 183 -15.18 -11.63 -14.99
C THR A 183 -14.88 -10.95 -13.66
N ALA A 184 -15.68 -11.25 -12.64
CA ALA A 184 -15.45 -10.84 -11.27
C ALA A 184 -15.34 -12.09 -10.39
N LYS A 185 -14.38 -12.07 -9.47
CA LYS A 185 -14.14 -13.14 -8.50
C LYS A 185 -14.03 -12.59 -7.09
N ILE A 186 -14.45 -13.39 -6.13
CA ILE A 186 -14.18 -13.17 -4.71
C ILE A 186 -13.31 -14.31 -4.22
N TYR A 187 -12.21 -13.97 -3.57
CA TYR A 187 -11.35 -14.92 -2.89
C TYR A 187 -11.56 -14.81 -1.38
N GLU A 188 -11.77 -15.94 -0.72
CA GLU A 188 -11.58 -16.05 0.74
C GLU A 188 -10.16 -16.53 1.00
N VAL A 189 -9.45 -15.81 1.87
CA VAL A 189 -8.04 -16.03 2.19
C VAL A 189 -7.87 -16.22 3.69
N LYS A 190 -7.06 -17.22 4.04
CA LYS A 190 -6.60 -17.48 5.40
C LYS A 190 -5.19 -16.95 5.55
N ALA A 191 -5.02 -15.91 6.36
CA ALA A 191 -3.75 -15.22 6.54
C ALA A 191 -3.23 -15.34 7.97
N PRO A 192 -1.98 -15.80 8.18
CA PRO A 192 -1.38 -15.72 9.50
C PRO A 192 -1.17 -14.24 9.86
N LEU A 193 -1.31 -13.88 11.14
CA LEU A 193 -1.10 -12.51 11.61
C LEU A 193 0.32 -11.99 11.30
N SER A 194 1.29 -12.89 11.16
CA SER A 194 2.66 -12.54 10.75
C SER A 194 2.75 -11.94 9.35
N ASP A 195 1.74 -12.11 8.50
CA ASP A 195 1.65 -11.50 7.16
C ASP A 195 0.88 -10.18 7.14
N VAL A 196 0.15 -9.84 8.21
CA VAL A 196 -0.72 -8.66 8.29
C VAL A 196 0.12 -7.42 8.58
N ALA A 197 0.34 -6.57 7.59
CA ALA A 197 1.09 -5.32 7.77
C ALA A 197 0.29 -4.23 8.47
N TRP A 198 -1.00 -4.17 8.19
CA TRP A 198 -1.85 -3.09 8.66
C TRP A 198 -3.32 -3.49 8.58
N TYR A 199 -4.12 -2.87 9.44
CA TYR A 199 -5.57 -2.95 9.44
C TYR A 199 -6.15 -1.55 9.67
N SER A 200 -7.30 -1.28 9.06
CA SER A 200 -8.11 -0.11 9.37
C SER A 200 -9.57 -0.38 9.15
N ASN A 201 -10.37 0.17 10.06
CA ASN A 201 -11.81 0.24 9.94
C ASN A 201 -12.29 1.67 9.59
N TYR A 202 -11.54 2.37 8.74
CA TYR A 202 -11.98 3.65 8.21
C TYR A 202 -13.09 3.44 7.17
N ASP A 203 -14.16 4.24 7.26
CA ASP A 203 -15.31 4.22 6.34
C ASP A 203 -15.99 2.84 6.19
N GLU A 204 -15.96 2.01 7.24
CA GLU A 204 -16.53 0.67 7.30
C GLU A 204 -15.94 -0.35 6.30
N GLU A 205 -14.88 0.00 5.56
CA GLU A 205 -14.26 -0.88 4.55
C GLU A 205 -13.50 -2.08 5.17
N LYS A 206 -13.12 -1.98 6.45
CA LYS A 206 -12.37 -3.00 7.21
C LYS A 206 -11.16 -3.56 6.44
N THR A 207 -10.36 -2.65 5.89
CA THR A 207 -9.24 -2.97 5.01
C THR A 207 -8.09 -3.61 5.78
N VAL A 208 -7.57 -4.73 5.26
CA VAL A 208 -6.41 -5.45 5.76
C VAL A 208 -5.35 -5.49 4.67
N ILE A 209 -4.12 -5.13 5.03
CA ILE A 209 -2.97 -5.15 4.13
C ILE A 209 -2.08 -6.34 4.48
N LEU A 210 -1.88 -7.24 3.51
CA LEU A 210 -1.06 -8.44 3.65
C LEU A 210 0.23 -8.33 2.83
N LEU A 211 1.30 -9.00 3.28
CA LEU A 211 2.44 -9.31 2.42
C LEU A 211 1.98 -10.18 1.23
N PRO A 212 2.13 -9.75 -0.04
CA PRO A 212 1.71 -10.57 -1.16
C PRO A 212 2.42 -11.93 -1.19
N GLN A 213 1.71 -12.98 -1.62
CA GLN A 213 2.23 -14.34 -1.68
C GLN A 213 3.45 -14.44 -2.59
N ASN A 214 3.44 -13.76 -3.75
CA ASN A 214 4.58 -13.73 -4.66
C ASN A 214 5.80 -12.94 -4.11
N LYS A 215 5.65 -12.29 -2.95
CA LYS A 215 6.73 -11.67 -2.17
C LYS A 215 7.06 -12.47 -0.91
N GLY A 216 6.52 -13.66 -0.73
CA GLY A 216 6.81 -14.55 0.39
C GLY A 216 5.77 -14.51 1.52
N GLY A 217 4.60 -13.90 1.30
CA GLY A 217 3.44 -14.13 2.16
C GLY A 217 3.09 -15.63 2.21
N GLN A 218 2.65 -16.08 3.37
CA GLN A 218 2.31 -17.47 3.70
C GLN A 218 0.80 -17.72 3.75
N TRP A 219 -0.02 -16.69 3.55
CA TRP A 219 -1.47 -16.84 3.43
C TRP A 219 -1.87 -17.78 2.28
N THR A 220 -3.08 -18.35 2.39
CA THR A 220 -3.61 -19.34 1.44
C THR A 220 -5.03 -19.00 1.01
N VAL A 221 -5.39 -19.36 -0.22
CA VAL A 221 -6.77 -19.23 -0.72
C VAL A 221 -7.59 -20.40 -0.20
N ALA A 222 -8.61 -20.12 0.59
CA ALA A 222 -9.55 -21.13 1.09
C ALA A 222 -10.66 -21.42 0.09
N SER A 223 -11.16 -20.38 -0.60
CA SER A 223 -12.14 -20.53 -1.66
C SER A 223 -12.02 -19.43 -2.72
N GLU A 224 -12.52 -19.76 -3.91
CA GLU A 224 -12.68 -18.85 -5.05
C GLU A 224 -14.12 -18.97 -5.55
N GLU A 225 -14.77 -17.83 -5.72
CA GLU A 225 -16.14 -17.74 -6.23
C GLU A 225 -16.19 -16.79 -7.43
N VAL A 226 -16.84 -17.21 -8.51
CA VAL A 226 -17.14 -16.33 -9.65
C VAL A 226 -18.46 -15.62 -9.38
N VAL A 227 -18.43 -14.28 -9.41
CA VAL A 227 -19.63 -13.46 -9.19
C VAL A 227 -20.49 -13.47 -10.47
N PRO A 228 -21.80 -13.75 -10.37
CA PRO A 228 -22.70 -13.68 -11.53
C PRO A 228 -22.74 -12.29 -12.15
N SER A 229 -22.76 -12.22 -13.49
CA SER A 229 -22.80 -10.93 -14.20
C SER A 229 -24.06 -10.11 -13.93
N SER A 230 -25.14 -10.73 -13.44
CA SER A 230 -26.33 -10.04 -12.96
C SER A 230 -26.10 -9.17 -11.72
N GLU A 231 -25.01 -9.40 -10.98
CA GLU A 231 -24.61 -8.62 -9.81
C GLU A 231 -23.57 -7.54 -10.12
N TYR A 232 -23.21 -7.37 -11.40
CA TYR A 232 -22.30 -6.30 -11.80
C TYR A 232 -23.00 -4.94 -11.74
N GLY A 233 -22.24 -3.86 -11.47
CA GLY A 233 -22.80 -2.51 -11.33
C GLY A 233 -23.70 -2.09 -12.51
N SER A 234 -24.75 -1.31 -12.22
CA SER A 234 -25.85 -1.04 -13.16
C SER A 234 -25.56 0.05 -14.21
N ASP A 235 -26.33 0.06 -15.31
CA ASP A 235 -26.24 1.04 -16.42
C ASP A 235 -26.41 2.52 -16.02
N SER A 236 -27.01 2.85 -14.88
CA SER A 236 -27.12 4.23 -14.41
C SER A 236 -25.87 4.73 -13.68
N GLU A 237 -25.13 3.85 -13.02
CA GLU A 237 -23.81 4.14 -12.43
C GLU A 237 -22.72 4.20 -13.50
N LYS A 238 -22.93 3.54 -14.66
CA LYS A 238 -22.08 3.61 -15.87
C LYS A 238 -21.81 5.04 -16.35
N ALA A 239 -22.80 5.93 -16.28
CA ALA A 239 -22.64 7.30 -16.76
C ALA A 239 -21.87 8.18 -15.78
N VAL A 240 -22.07 7.98 -14.48
CA VAL A 240 -21.46 8.81 -13.42
C VAL A 240 -20.00 8.41 -13.21
N ALA A 241 -19.67 7.12 -13.16
CA ALA A 241 -18.29 6.66 -12.99
C ALA A 241 -17.38 7.00 -14.19
N VAL A 242 -17.90 6.90 -15.42
CA VAL A 242 -17.16 7.30 -16.64
C VAL A 242 -17.00 8.83 -16.70
N GLN A 243 -18.00 9.62 -16.28
CA GLN A 243 -17.86 11.09 -16.19
C GLN A 243 -16.92 11.54 -15.06
N ALA A 244 -16.95 10.86 -13.90
CA ALA A 244 -16.06 11.12 -12.77
C ALA A 244 -14.59 10.78 -13.11
N TYR A 245 -14.36 9.65 -13.80
CA TYR A 245 -13.03 9.27 -14.29
C TYR A 245 -12.55 10.20 -15.41
N ALA A 246 -13.39 10.53 -16.39
CA ALA A 246 -13.03 11.48 -17.47
C ALA A 246 -12.78 12.91 -16.97
N SER A 247 -13.33 13.30 -15.81
CA SER A 247 -13.08 14.60 -15.18
C SER A 247 -11.83 14.61 -14.28
N THR A 248 -11.36 13.47 -13.79
CA THR A 248 -10.09 13.36 -13.06
C THR A 248 -8.88 13.56 -13.97
N PHE A 249 -8.96 13.18 -15.25
CA PHE A 249 -7.91 13.45 -16.26
C PHE A 249 -8.08 14.77 -17.02
N LYS A 250 -9.12 15.55 -16.68
CA LYS A 250 -9.32 16.91 -17.19
C LYS A 250 -9.22 17.93 -16.06
N ARG A 251 -8.06 17.99 -15.40
CA ARG A 251 -7.59 19.24 -14.80
C ARG A 251 -6.21 19.56 -15.36
N LYS A 252 -6.14 20.75 -15.95
CA LYS A 252 -4.94 21.41 -16.46
C LYS A 252 -3.98 21.71 -15.32
#